data_AF-A0A1J3HM55-F1
#
_entry.id   AF-A0A1J3HM55-F1
#
_cell.length_a   1.000
_cell.length_b   1.000
_cell.length_c   1.000
_cell.angle_alpha   90.00
_cell.angle_beta   90.00
_cell.angle_gamma   90.00
#
_symmetry.space_group_name_H-M   'P 1'
#
loop_
_entity.id
_entity.type
_entity.pdbx_description
1 polymer ?
#
loop_
_entity_poly.entity_id
_entity_poly.type
_entity_poly.pdbx_seq_one_letter_code
_entity_poly.pdbx_strand_id
1 'polypeptide(L)' 'LFQCCFKQGFSSKKEKLLGEMSSTGIKPNVYIYTIYIRDLCRENKMEEAEKMLELMKKHGVNPNLYTYSAMIDGYCK' A
#
# COMPACT_ATOMS: atom_id res chain seq x y z
N LEU A 1 16.06 7.17 3.57
CA LEU A 1 15.08 7.44 4.66
C LEU A 1 13.80 6.61 4.52
N PHE A 2 13.13 6.59 3.36
CA PHE A 2 11.91 5.77 3.15
C PHE A 2 12.10 4.25 3.27
N GLN A 3 13.28 3.71 2.94
CA GLN A 3 13.51 2.26 2.92
C GLN A 3 13.71 1.63 4.31
N CYS A 4 14.03 2.42 5.35
CA CYS A 4 14.22 1.90 6.73
C CYS A 4 12.90 1.66 7.47
N CYS A 5 11.85 2.47 7.23
CA CYS A 5 10.58 2.32 7.96
C CYS A 5 9.74 1.12 7.49
N PHE A 6 9.96 0.63 6.26
CA PHE A 6 9.15 -0.45 5.70
C PHE A 6 9.63 -1.86 6.05
N LYS A 7 10.82 -2.02 6.65
CA LYS A 7 11.35 -3.33 7.06
C LYS A 7 10.80 -3.85 8.39
N GLN A 8 10.00 -3.05 9.13
CA GLN A 8 9.34 -3.49 10.37
C GLN A 8 7.82 -3.35 10.24
N GLY A 9 7.11 -4.44 10.58
CA GLY A 9 5.66 -4.58 10.49
C GLY A 9 4.89 -3.62 11.39
N PHE A 10 4.74 -2.37 10.95
CA PHE A 10 3.90 -1.37 11.60
C PHE A 10 2.81 -0.89 10.64
N SER A 11 1.72 -1.64 10.51
CA SER A 11 0.57 -1.28 9.66
C SER A 11 0.01 0.11 10.03
N SER A 12 -0.09 0.43 11.32
CA SER A 12 -0.56 1.74 11.82
C SER A 12 0.34 2.92 11.45
N LYS A 13 1.64 2.67 11.23
CA LYS A 13 2.62 3.73 10.91
C LYS A 13 2.58 4.08 9.42
N LYS A 14 2.18 3.13 8.57
CA LYS A 14 2.08 3.30 7.12
C LYS A 14 0.84 4.11 6.74
N GLU A 15 -0.29 3.90 7.43
CA GLU A 15 -1.50 4.74 7.32
C GLU A 15 -1.23 6.20 7.72
N LYS A 16 -0.56 6.42 8.86
CA LYS A 16 -0.16 7.77 9.27
C LYS A 16 0.76 8.43 8.24
N LEU A 17 1.73 7.69 7.71
CA LEU A 17 2.64 8.21 6.69
C LEU A 17 1.89 8.60 5.40
N LEU A 18 0.92 7.80 4.96
CA LEU A 18 0.07 8.13 3.81
C LEU A 18 -0.79 9.38 4.07
N GLY A 19 -1.32 9.52 5.29
CA GLY A 19 -2.07 10.70 5.72
C GLY A 19 -1.19 11.96 5.76
N GLU A 20 0.02 11.86 6.34
CA GLU A 20 1.00 12.95 6.41
C GLU A 20 1.52 13.36 5.03
N MET A 21 1.78 12.40 4.13
CA MET A 21 2.16 12.70 2.75
C MET A 21 1.03 13.44 2.01
N SER A 22 -0.21 12.98 2.20
CA SER A 22 -1.38 13.64 1.60
C SER A 22 -1.61 15.05 2.15
N SER A 23 -1.44 15.26 3.46
CA SER A 23 -1.63 16.57 4.11
C SER A 23 -0.50 17.55 3.80
N THR A 24 0.71 17.06 3.49
CA THR A 24 1.85 17.87 3.06
C THR A 24 1.88 18.13 1.56
N GLY A 25 0.88 17.65 0.80
CA GLY A 25 0.81 17.79 -0.66
C GLY A 25 1.81 16.90 -1.42
N ILE A 26 2.51 16.02 -0.71
CA ILE A 26 3.46 15.07 -1.31
C ILE A 26 2.67 13.87 -1.81
N LYS A 27 2.56 13.74 -3.14
CA LYS A 27 1.83 12.63 -3.75
C LYS A 27 2.46 11.30 -3.35
N PRO A 28 1.74 10.39 -2.65
CA PRO A 28 2.30 9.10 -2.30
C PRO A 28 2.60 8.31 -3.57
N ASN A 29 3.81 7.78 -3.68
CA ASN A 29 4.28 7.09 -4.88
C ASN A 29 3.66 5.68 -4.99
N VAL A 30 3.57 5.16 -6.21
CA VAL A 30 3.23 3.75 -6.54
C VAL A 30 3.86 2.77 -5.56
N TYR A 31 5.16 2.96 -5.28
CA TYR A 31 5.93 2.07 -4.43
C TYR A 31 5.35 1.91 -3.02
N ILE A 32 4.83 2.99 -2.43
CA ILE A 32 4.27 2.99 -1.07
C ILE A 32 2.97 2.18 -1.03
N TYR A 33 2.09 2.41 -2.00
CA TYR A 33 0.85 1.65 -2.15
C TYR A 33 1.12 0.17 -2.41
N THR A 34 2.02 -0.16 -3.33
CA THR A 34 2.38 -1.54 -3.66
C THR A 34 2.91 -2.30 -2.44
N ILE A 35 3.76 -1.68 -1.61
CA ILE A 35 4.23 -2.33 -0.37
C ILE A 35 3.07 -2.53 0.60
N TYR A 36 2.21 -1.53 0.77
CA TYR A 36 1.13 -1.62 1.74
C TYR A 36 0.13 -2.72 1.38
N ILE A 37 -0.28 -2.76 0.10
CA ILE A 37 -1.14 -3.81 -0.45
C ILE A 37 -0.50 -5.18 -0.25
N ARG A 38 0.79 -5.34 -0.58
CA ARG A 38 1.48 -6.62 -0.39
C ARG A 38 1.54 -7.07 1.07
N ASP A 39 1.74 -6.14 2.00
CA ASP A 39 1.79 -6.48 3.41
C ASP A 39 0.40 -6.86 3.95
N LEU A 40 -0.66 -6.18 3.53
CA LEU A 40 -2.05 -6.55 3.83
C LEU A 40 -2.41 -7.93 3.26
N CYS A 41 -2.01 -8.23 2.02
CA CYS A 41 -2.18 -9.56 1.42
C CYS A 41 -1.41 -10.65 2.21
N ARG A 42 -0.24 -10.34 2.78
CA ARG A 42 0.51 -11.28 3.63
C ARG A 42 -0.14 -11.50 5.00
N GLU A 43 -0.88 -10.53 5.50
CA GLU A 43 -1.66 -10.61 6.75
C GLU A 43 -3.06 -11.20 6.53
N ASN A 44 -3.39 -11.69 5.32
CA ASN A 44 -4.73 -12.16 4.92
C ASN A 44 -5.85 -11.10 5.05
N LYS A 45 -5.49 -9.82 5.02
CA LYS A 45 -6.44 -8.69 5.13
C LYS A 45 -6.83 -8.19 3.74
N MET A 46 -7.46 -9.06 2.96
CA MET A 46 -7.76 -8.78 1.55
C MET A 46 -8.73 -7.61 1.36
N GLU A 47 -9.72 -7.44 2.24
CA GLU A 47 -10.66 -6.31 2.18
C GLU A 47 -9.93 -4.96 2.35
N GLU A 48 -8.94 -4.89 3.23
CA GLU A 48 -8.11 -3.70 3.44
C GLU A 48 -7.18 -3.47 2.23
N ALA A 49 -6.65 -4.55 1.65
CA ALA A 49 -5.81 -4.47 0.45
C ALA A 49 -6.59 -3.92 -0.76
N GLU A 50 -7.84 -4.33 -0.94
CA GLU A 50 -8.75 -3.78 -1.96
C GLU A 50 -9.04 -2.30 -1.74
N LYS A 51 -9.37 -1.89 -0.51
CA LYS A 51 -9.59 -0.48 -0.16
C LYS A 51 -8.37 0.38 -0.49
N MET A 52 -7.17 -0.16 -0.26
CA MET A 52 -5.92 0.52 -0.57
C MET A 52 -5.64 0.60 -2.07
N LEU A 53 -6.02 -0.42 -2.85
CA LEU A 53 -5.96 -0.39 -4.30
C LEU A 53 -6.89 0.67 -4.89
N GLU A 54 -8.10 0.80 -4.35
CA GLU A 54 -9.04 1.84 -4.77
C GLU A 54 -8.57 3.25 -4.38
N LEU A 55 -7.98 3.41 -3.19
CA LEU A 55 -7.38 4.68 -2.77
C LEU A 55 -6.23 5.10 -3.70
N MET A 56 -5.39 4.14 -4.09
CA MET A 56 -4.30 4.35 -5.05
C MET A 56 -4.84 4.91 -6.38
N LYS A 57 -5.88 4.29 -6.94
CA LYS A 57 -6.54 4.77 -8.17
C LYS A 57 -7.18 6.14 -7.98
N LYS A 58 -7.87 6.38 -6.86
CA LYS A 58 -8.52 7.66 -6.54
C LYS A 58 -7.52 8.81 -6.46
N HIS A 59 -6.30 8.54 -6.00
CA HIS A 59 -5.21 9.52 -6.00
C HIS A 59 -4.51 9.67 -7.36
N GLY A 60 -5.04 9.05 -8.43
CA GLY A 60 -4.48 9.08 -9.77
C GLY A 60 -3.09 8.42 -9.82
N VAL A 61 -2.89 7.40 -9.01
CA VAL A 61 -1.67 6.58 -9.00
C VAL A 61 -2.05 5.25 -9.63
N ASN A 62 -1.47 4.90 -10.78
CA ASN A 62 -1.82 3.66 -11.46
C ASN A 62 -1.15 2.46 -10.78
N PRO A 63 -1.90 1.41 -10.41
CA PRO A 63 -1.33 0.14 -9.98
C PRO A 63 -0.39 -0.43 -11.04
N ASN A 64 0.70 -1.06 -10.62
CA ASN A 64 1.64 -1.71 -11.52
C ASN A 64 1.51 -3.25 -11.43
N LEU A 65 2.31 -3.95 -12.23
CA LEU A 65 2.34 -5.42 -12.23
C LEU A 65 2.53 -5.99 -10.83
N TYR A 66 3.46 -5.45 -10.04
CA TYR A 66 3.73 -5.91 -8.69
C TYR A 66 2.53 -5.76 -7.74
N THR A 67 1.75 -4.69 -7.88
CA THR A 67 0.52 -4.50 -7.09
C THR A 67 -0.50 -5.58 -7.42
N TYR A 68 -0.75 -5.87 -8.69
CA TYR A 68 -1.69 -6.92 -9.09
C TYR A 68 -1.19 -8.33 -8.74
N SER A 69 0.10 -8.61 -8.93
CA SER A 69 0.68 -9.89 -8.52
C SER A 69 0.53 -10.14 -7.02
N ALA A 70 0.66 -9.11 -6.18
CA ALA A 70 0.44 -9.23 -4.74
C ALA A 70 -1.02 -9.52 -4.39
N MET A 71 -1.97 -8.87 -5.07
CA MET A 71 -3.40 -9.15 -4.89
C MET A 71 -3.74 -10.60 -5.26
N ILE A 72 -3.27 -11.07 -6.42
CA ILE A 72 -3.51 -12.44 -6.88
C ILE A 72 -2.90 -13.46 -5.91
N ASP A 73 -1.64 -13.26 -5.49
CA ASP A 73 -0.98 -14.13 -4.49
C ASP A 73 -1.74 -14.15 -3.16
N GLY A 74 -2.34 -13.03 -2.76
CA GLY A 74 -3.18 -12.93 -1.56
C GLY A 74 -4.49 -13.73 -1.65
N TYR A 75 -5.15 -13.75 -2.81
CA TYR A 75 -6.38 -14.55 -3.00
C TYR A 75 -6.11 -16.04 -3.22
N CYS A 76 -4.90 -16.41 -3.67
CA CYS A 76 -4.53 -17.80 -3.92
C CYS A 76 -3.98 -18.53 -2.68
N LYS A 77 -3.93 -17.86 -1.53
CA LYS A 77 -3.55 -18.43 -0.23
C LYS A 77 -4.77 -18.82 0.58
#